data_AF-A0A800DFH9-F1
#
_entry.id   AF-A0A800DFH9-F1
#
_cell.length_a   1.000
_cell.length_b   1.000
_cell.length_c   1.000
_cell.angle_alpha   90.00
_cell.angle_beta   90.00
_cell.angle_gamma   90.00
#
_symmetry.space_group_name_H-M   'P 1'
#
loop_
_entity.id
_entity.type
_entity.pdbx_description
1 polymer ?
#
loop_
_entity_poly.entity_id
_entity_poly.type
_entity_poly.pdbx_seq_one_letter_code
_entity_poly.pdbx_strand_id
1 'polypeptide(L)'
;MLEVMDRCGIDVACVAPHVGIGPDVEWANRLTAEAMRKHPDRIWGYICFDPNAPKRRMLDELRRCHEVHGMQRSGYEPVFEFAARHMLGRERL
;
A
#
# COMPACT_ATOMS: atom_id res chain seq x y z
N MET A 1 -16.92 -5.13 4.32
CA MET A 1 -15.85 -5.88 3.63
C MET A 1 -15.79 -7.32 4.11
N LEU A 2 -15.65 -7.59 5.40
CA LEU A 2 -15.61 -8.96 5.95
C LEU A 2 -16.83 -9.80 5.55
N GLU A 3 -18.04 -9.27 5.68
CA GLU A 3 -19.27 -9.98 5.23
C GLU A 3 -19.25 -10.35 3.74
N VAL A 4 -18.61 -9.53 2.91
CA VAL A 4 -18.44 -9.82 1.47
C VAL A 4 -17.37 -10.89 1.28
N MET A 5 -16.27 -10.84 2.04
CA MET A 5 -15.25 -11.90 2.05
C MET A 5 -15.87 -13.24 2.42
N ASP A 6 -16.70 -13.29 3.46
CA ASP A 6 -17.36 -14.53 3.90
C ASP A 6 -18.31 -15.08 2.83
N ARG A 7 -19.11 -14.22 2.19
CA ARG A 7 -19.99 -14.61 1.07
C ARG A 7 -19.24 -15.09 -0.17
N CYS A 8 -18.02 -14.60 -0.38
CA CYS A 8 -17.17 -14.96 -1.51
C CYS A 8 -16.19 -16.09 -1.20
N GLY A 9 -16.15 -16.60 0.05
CA GLY A 9 -15.18 -17.61 0.47
C GLY A 9 -13.73 -17.11 0.46
N ILE A 10 -13.51 -15.83 0.80
CA ILE A 10 -12.18 -15.22 0.90
C ILE A 10 -11.68 -15.29 2.34
N ASP A 11 -10.62 -16.06 2.56
CA ASP A 11 -10.01 -16.23 3.88
C ASP A 11 -9.19 -15.00 4.29
N VAL A 12 -8.36 -14.46 3.39
CA VAL A 12 -7.47 -13.33 3.68
C VAL A 12 -7.50 -12.31 2.55
N ALA A 13 -7.50 -11.02 2.89
CA ALA A 13 -7.41 -9.91 1.93
C ALA A 13 -6.17 -9.04 2.16
N CYS A 14 -5.41 -8.78 1.09
CA CYS A 14 -4.38 -7.75 1.07
C CYS A 14 -5.03 -6.41 0.67
N VAL A 15 -4.96 -5.40 1.53
CA VAL A 15 -5.76 -4.17 1.36
C VAL A 15 -4.89 -2.93 1.14
N ALA A 16 -5.33 -2.09 0.20
CA ALA A 16 -4.82 -0.75 -0.07
C ALA A 16 -6.01 0.24 -0.15
N PRO A 17 -6.26 1.06 0.87
CA PRO A 17 -7.39 2.00 0.88
C PRO A 17 -7.29 3.01 -0.27
N HIS A 18 -8.41 3.32 -0.92
CA HIS A 18 -8.46 4.21 -2.08
C HIS A 18 -7.96 5.64 -1.79
N VAL A 19 -8.03 6.11 -0.53
CA VAL A 19 -7.43 7.39 -0.11
C VAL A 19 -5.90 7.43 -0.30
N GLY A 20 -5.25 6.26 -0.38
CA GLY A 20 -3.84 6.15 -0.74
C GLY A 20 -3.55 6.44 -2.21
N ILE A 21 -4.57 6.48 -3.07
CA ILE A 21 -4.47 6.86 -4.49
C ILE A 21 -4.68 8.38 -4.59
N GLY A 22 -3.77 9.15 -3.98
CA GLY A 22 -3.69 10.60 -4.15
C GLY A 22 -3.82 11.44 -2.88
N PRO A 23 -5.00 11.50 -2.22
CA PRO A 23 -5.26 12.58 -1.26
C PRO A 23 -4.50 12.44 0.07
N ASP A 24 -4.30 11.23 0.60
CA ASP A 24 -3.62 11.05 1.88
C ASP A 24 -3.10 9.61 2.10
N VAL A 25 -1.83 9.40 1.76
CA VAL A 25 -1.15 8.10 1.94
C VAL A 25 -0.95 7.73 3.41
N GLU A 26 -0.74 8.72 4.29
CA GLU A 26 -0.52 8.46 5.71
C GLU A 26 -1.82 8.03 6.39
N TRP A 27 -2.94 8.64 6.01
CA TRP A 27 -4.26 8.21 6.46
C TRP A 27 -4.62 6.83 5.93
N ALA A 28 -4.35 6.54 4.65
CA ALA A 28 -4.49 5.19 4.10
C ALA A 28 -3.74 4.16 4.94
N ASN A 29 -2.46 4.39 5.23
CA ASN A 29 -1.65 3.47 6.02
C ASN A 29 -2.16 3.37 7.47
N ARG A 30 -2.69 4.45 8.08
CA ARG A 30 -3.33 4.37 9.40
C ARG A 30 -4.58 3.48 9.38
N LEU A 31 -5.44 3.61 8.35
CA LEU A 31 -6.63 2.78 8.19
C LEU A 31 -6.26 1.30 8.00
N THR A 32 -5.25 1.03 7.18
CA THR A 32 -4.72 -0.33 6.97
C THR A 32 -4.19 -0.92 8.28
N ALA A 33 -3.40 -0.16 9.04
CA ALA A 33 -2.87 -0.61 10.33
C ALA A 33 -3.99 -0.94 11.34
N GLU A 34 -5.03 -0.11 11.38
CA GLU A 34 -6.20 -0.35 12.21
C GLU A 34 -6.95 -1.62 11.80
N ALA A 35 -7.13 -1.85 10.50
CA ALA A 35 -7.79 -3.05 9.99
C ALA A 35 -6.98 -4.33 10.31
N MET A 36 -5.66 -4.29 10.11
CA MET A 36 -4.76 -5.40 10.49
C MET A 36 -4.85 -5.73 11.98
N ARG A 37 -4.88 -4.72 12.86
CA ARG A 37 -5.01 -4.95 14.31
C ARG A 37 -6.37 -5.54 14.70
N LYS A 38 -7.45 -5.10 14.05
CA LYS A 38 -8.81 -5.59 14.35
C LYS A 38 -9.03 -7.02 13.84
N HIS A 39 -8.37 -7.39 12.73
CA HIS A 39 -8.61 -8.66 12.03
C HIS A 39 -7.28 -9.27 11.54
N PRO A 40 -6.35 -9.61 12.45
CA PRO A 40 -4.99 -10.02 12.10
C PRO A 40 -4.90 -11.33 11.32
N ASP A 41 -5.94 -12.17 11.42
CA ASP A 41 -6.11 -13.44 10.72
C ASP A 41 -6.80 -13.31 9.35
N ARG A 42 -7.40 -12.14 9.06
CA ARG A 42 -8.18 -11.91 7.83
C ARG A 42 -7.58 -10.82 6.94
N ILE A 43 -6.79 -9.89 7.49
CA ILE A 43 -6.35 -8.66 6.79
C ILE A 43 -4.85 -8.54 6.79
N TRP A 44 -4.31 -8.33 5.59
CA TRP A 44 -2.90 -8.08 5.35
C TRP A 44 -2.70 -6.70 4.74
N GLY A 45 -1.72 -5.92 5.23
CA GLY A 45 -1.57 -4.52 4.85
C GLY A 45 -0.53 -4.28 3.76
N TYR A 46 -0.96 -3.64 2.67
CA TYR A 46 -0.09 -3.04 1.67
C TYR A 46 0.32 -1.62 2.12
N ILE A 47 1.61 -1.28 2.00
CA ILE A 47 2.08 0.08 2.29
C ILE A 47 1.86 0.98 1.08
N CYS A 48 0.99 1.98 1.20
CA CYS A 48 0.86 3.05 0.21
C CYS A 48 1.96 4.10 0.41
N PHE A 49 2.47 4.65 -0.69
CA PHE A 49 3.43 5.76 -0.67
C PHE A 49 3.12 6.76 -1.78
N ASP A 50 3.50 8.03 -1.55
CA ASP A 50 3.36 9.10 -2.52
C ASP A 50 4.71 9.33 -3.20
N PRO A 51 4.86 9.01 -4.50
CA PRO A 51 6.12 9.20 -5.22
C PRO A 51 6.47 10.68 -5.45
N ASN A 52 5.50 11.59 -5.28
CA ASN A 52 5.71 13.04 -5.43
C ASN A 52 6.04 13.73 -4.09
N ALA A 53 5.92 13.01 -2.97
CA ALA A 53 6.27 13.55 -1.67
C ALA A 53 7.80 13.76 -1.55
N PRO A 54 8.27 14.69 -0.69
CA PRO A 54 9.68 14.82 -0.38
C PRO A 54 10.26 13.46 0.03
N LYS A 55 11.38 13.05 -0.60
CA LYS A 55 12.00 11.72 -0.42
C LYS A 55 12.11 11.28 1.05
N ARG A 56 12.47 12.20 1.94
CA ARG A 56 12.58 11.91 3.38
C ARG A 56 11.24 11.53 4.01
N ARG A 57 10.16 12.28 3.72
CA ARG A 57 8.80 11.96 4.20
C ARG A 57 8.36 10.58 3.73
N MET A 58 8.58 10.27 2.44
CA MET A 58 8.28 8.96 1.88
C MET A 58 9.04 7.84 2.60
N LEU A 59 10.36 7.99 2.80
CA LEU A 59 11.19 6.98 3.48
C LEU A 59 10.81 6.81 4.96
N ASP A 60 10.48 7.90 5.66
CA ASP A 60 10.04 7.86 7.05
C ASP A 60 8.71 7.12 7.18
N GLU A 61 7.79 7.32 6.23
CA GLU A 61 6.51 6.62 6.20
C GLU A 61 6.65 5.14 5.88
N LEU A 62 7.47 4.78 4.89
CA LEU A 62 7.79 3.38 4.58
C LEU A 62 8.40 2.66 5.79
N ARG A 63 9.33 3.32 6.49
CA ARG A 63 9.96 2.78 7.71
C ARG A 63 8.92 2.58 8.81
N ARG A 64 8.08 3.60 9.08
CA ARG A 64 7.02 3.54 10.09
C ARG A 64 6.05 2.40 9.82
N CYS A 65 5.59 2.24 8.58
CA CYS A 65 4.64 1.17 8.24
C CYS A 65 5.24 -0.22 8.39
N HIS A 66 6.52 -0.37 8.02
CA HIS A 66 7.20 -1.65 8.15
C HIS A 66 7.50 -2.02 9.60
N GLU A 67 8.13 -1.11 10.34
CA GLU A 67 8.65 -1.39 11.69
C GLU A 67 7.56 -1.33 12.76
N VAL A 68 6.61 -0.40 12.65
CA VAL A 68 5.59 -0.17 13.69
C VAL A 68 4.33 -0.97 13.42
N HIS A 69 3.86 -0.98 12.17
CA HIS A 69 2.58 -1.62 11.82
C HIS A 69 2.73 -3.07 11.35
N GLY A 70 3.96 -3.55 11.19
CA GLY A 70 4.25 -4.89 10.67
C GLY A 70 3.78 -5.08 9.23
N MET A 71 3.52 -3.98 8.50
CA MET A 71 3.14 -4.05 7.10
C MET A 71 4.32 -4.54 6.30
N GLN A 72 4.05 -5.44 5.37
CA GLN A 72 5.09 -5.82 4.44
C GLN A 72 5.14 -4.77 3.34
N ARG A 73 6.38 -4.48 2.92
CA ARG A 73 6.58 -3.92 1.59
C ARG A 73 5.95 -4.94 0.65
N SER A 74 5.02 -4.51 -0.17
CA SER A 74 4.43 -5.42 -1.15
C SER A 74 5.55 -6.12 -1.90
N GLY A 75 5.48 -7.44 -2.04
CA GLY A 75 6.22 -8.19 -3.05
C GLY A 75 5.75 -7.85 -4.47
N TYR A 76 5.64 -6.55 -4.78
CA TYR A 76 5.65 -5.99 -6.12
C TYR A 76 7.11 -5.61 -6.36
N GLU A 77 7.85 -6.43 -7.10
CA GLU A 77 8.99 -5.92 -7.88
C GLU A 77 8.47 -4.65 -8.61
N PRO A 78 9.16 -3.50 -8.51
CA PRO A 78 8.50 -2.25 -8.21
C PRO A 78 7.70 -1.81 -9.43
N VAL A 79 6.36 -1.72 -9.31
CA VAL A 79 5.51 -1.26 -10.42
C VAL A 79 5.98 0.10 -10.96
N PHE A 80 6.59 0.93 -10.11
CA PHE A 80 7.18 2.21 -10.48
C PHE A 80 8.58 2.10 -11.11
N GLU A 81 9.39 1.09 -10.78
CA GLU A 81 10.64 0.81 -11.53
C GLU A 81 10.35 0.13 -12.87
N PHE A 82 9.34 -0.73 -12.95
CA PHE A 82 8.79 -1.27 -14.20
C PHE A 82 8.23 -0.14 -15.07
N ALA A 83 7.39 0.73 -14.50
CA ALA A 83 6.87 1.90 -15.18
C ALA A 83 8.00 2.86 -15.59
N ALA A 84 8.98 3.16 -14.72
CA ALA A 84 10.12 4.01 -15.08
C ALA A 84 11.02 3.40 -16.17
N ARG A 85 11.20 2.07 -16.19
CA ARG A 85 11.94 1.35 -17.25
C ARG A 85 11.19 1.32 -18.58
N HIS A 86 9.86 1.53 -18.62
CA HIS A 86 9.03 1.34 -19.83
C HIS A 86 8.24 2.59 -20.25
N MET A 87 8.20 3.65 -19.44
CA MET A 87 7.55 4.94 -19.76
C MET A 87 8.50 5.95 -20.41
N LEU A 88 9.82 5.76 -20.35
CA LEU A 88 10.82 6.64 -21.02
C LEU A 88 11.12 6.25 -22.48
N GLY A 89 10.37 5.31 -23.06
CA GLY A 89 10.56 4.86 -24.46
C GLY A 89 9.67 5.52 -25.50
N ARG A 90 8.80 6.48 -25.13
CA ARG A 90 7.91 7.14 -26.08
C ARG A 90 7.61 8.58 -25.67
N GLU A 91 8.55 9.49 -25.89
CA GLU A 91 8.24 10.81 -26.47
C GLU A 91 9.47 11.39 -27.19
N ARG A 92 9.31 11.56 -28.52
CA ARG A 92 9.98 12.55 -29.39
C ARG A 92 11.51 12.66 -29.32
N LEU A 93 12.19 11.97 -30.24
CA LEU A 93 12.93 12.54 -31.39
C LEU A 93 13.20 11.42 -32.40
#